data_AF-A0A554UNY5-F1
#
_entry.id   AF-A0A554UNY5-F1
#
_cell.length_a   1.000
_cell.length_b   1.000
_cell.length_c   1.000
_cell.angle_alpha   90.00
_cell.angle_beta   90.00
_cell.angle_gamma   90.00
#
_symmetry.space_group_name_H-M   'P 1'
#
loop_
_entity.id
_entity.type
_entity.pdbx_description
1 polymer ?
#
loop_
_entity_poly.entity_id
_entity_poly.type
_entity_poly.pdbx_seq_one_letter_code
_entity_poly.pdbx_strand_id
1 'polypeptide(L)' 'MKVSEVLNYIPKDELEKLSLDYKVDYQIKKLDGQTMFQLLLFSMLNVKQNSLRVMEEFYHSLAFKSIANTSFK' A
#
# COMPACT_ATOMS: atom_id res chain seq x y z
N MET A 1 2.60 -17.27 3.16
CA MET A 1 1.23 -16.78 2.93
C MET A 1 1.09 -16.57 1.44
N LYS A 2 0.07 -17.14 0.78
CA LYS A 2 -0.15 -16.88 -0.64
C LYS A 2 -0.82 -15.51 -0.78
N VAL A 3 -0.43 -14.75 -1.79
CA VAL A 3 -0.93 -13.37 -2.00
C VAL A 3 -2.45 -13.35 -2.15
N SER A 4 -3.03 -14.39 -2.76
CA SER A 4 -4.47 -14.58 -2.90
C SER A 4 -5.20 -14.71 -1.55
N GLU A 5 -4.57 -15.24 -0.51
CA GLU A 5 -5.16 -15.35 0.82
C GLU A 5 -5.18 -13.98 1.51
N VAL A 6 -4.11 -13.18 1.37
CA VAL A 6 -4.02 -11.81 1.91
C VAL A 6 -5.09 -10.90 1.31
N LEU A 7 -5.29 -10.99 -0.01
CA LEU A 7 -6.27 -10.18 -0.73
C LEU A 7 -7.72 -10.52 -0.34
N ASN A 8 -7.99 -11.75 0.13
CA ASN A 8 -9.33 -12.18 0.54
C ASN A 8 -9.74 -11.71 1.94
N TYR A 9 -8.81 -11.24 2.78
CA TYR A 9 -9.14 -10.65 4.09
C TYR A 9 -9.77 -9.26 3.98
N ILE A 10 -9.71 -8.66 2.80
CA ILE A 10 -10.20 -7.31 2.57
C ILE A 10 -11.68 -7.42 2.19
N PRO A 11 -12.61 -6.89 3.00
CA PRO A 11 -14.03 -7.01 2.73
C PRO A 11 -14.35 -6.34 1.41
N LYS A 12 -14.84 -7.11 0.43
CA LYS A 12 -15.14 -6.59 -0.91
C LYS A 12 -16.21 -5.50 -0.85
N ASP A 13 -17.21 -5.70 0.01
CA ASP A 13 -18.31 -4.78 0.23
C ASP A 13 -17.83 -3.42 0.76
N GLU A 14 -16.76 -3.39 1.56
CA GLU A 14 -16.15 -2.14 2.03
C GLU A 14 -15.37 -1.43 0.92
N LEU A 15 -14.63 -2.19 0.09
CA LEU A 15 -13.94 -1.62 -1.08
C LEU A 15 -14.92 -1.05 -2.10
N GLU A 16 -16.06 -1.70 -2.28
CA GLU A 16 -17.13 -1.21 -3.14
C GLU A 16 -17.76 0.08 -2.60
N LYS A 17 -18.06 0.15 -1.29
CA LYS A 17 -18.52 1.39 -0.64
C LYS A 17 -17.50 2.53 -0.82
N LEU A 18 -16.23 2.27 -0.53
CA LEU A 18 -15.16 3.24 -0.73
C LEU A 18 -15.09 3.71 -2.18
N SER A 19 -15.26 2.79 -3.13
CA SER A 19 -15.25 3.15 -4.54
C SER A 19 -16.37 4.13 -4.91
N LEU A 20 -17.58 3.88 -4.39
CA LEU A 20 -18.75 4.74 -4.59
C LEU A 20 -18.59 6.09 -3.88
N ASP A 21 -18.16 6.08 -2.62
CA ASP A 21 -18.01 7.27 -1.79
C ASP A 21 -16.97 8.25 -2.35
N TYR A 22 -15.84 7.71 -2.81
CA TYR A 22 -14.73 8.49 -3.36
C TYR A 22 -14.78 8.64 -4.88
N LYS A 23 -15.78 8.03 -5.55
CA LYS A 23 -15.98 8.05 -7.00
C LYS A 23 -14.73 7.69 -7.80
N VAL A 24 -13.90 6.79 -7.25
CA VAL A 24 -12.69 6.31 -7.93
C VAL A 24 -13.05 5.57 -9.22
N ASP A 25 -14.30 5.10 -9.32
CA ASP A 25 -14.81 4.35 -10.47
C ASP A 25 -15.58 5.17 -11.52
N TYR A 26 -15.53 6.50 -11.46
CA TYR A 26 -16.38 7.37 -12.29
C TYR A 26 -16.14 7.25 -13.82
N GLN A 27 -14.91 6.99 -14.27
CA GLN A 27 -14.55 6.94 -15.71
C GLN A 27 -13.55 5.85 -16.04
N ILE A 28 -13.89 4.60 -15.72
CA ILE A 28 -12.97 3.49 -15.93
C ILE A 28 -13.43 2.58 -17.05
N LYS A 29 -12.43 2.03 -17.75
CA LYS A 29 -12.63 0.99 -18.77
C LYS A 29 -12.12 -0.40 -18.35
N LYS A 30 -11.12 -0.50 -17.47
CA LYS A 30 -10.44 -1.78 -17.13
C LYS A 30 -9.86 -1.91 -15.72
N LEU A 31 -9.74 -0.83 -14.94
CA LEU A 31 -8.95 -0.80 -13.71
C LEU A 31 -9.70 -0.09 -12.58
N ASP A 32 -10.71 -0.77 -12.03
CA ASP A 32 -11.50 -0.24 -10.92
C ASP A 32 -10.71 -0.09 -9.63
N GLY A 33 -11.23 0.71 -8.70
CA GLY A 33 -10.58 1.04 -7.43
C GLY A 33 -10.26 -0.21 -6.62
N GLN A 34 -11.13 -1.21 -6.66
CA GLN A 34 -10.89 -2.51 -6.04
C GLN A 34 -9.70 -3.22 -6.70
N THR A 35 -9.66 -3.29 -8.02
CA THR A 35 -8.56 -3.85 -8.81
C THR A 35 -7.27 -3.08 -8.58
N MET A 36 -7.32 -1.74 -8.47
CA MET A 36 -6.16 -0.91 -8.18
C MET A 36 -5.60 -1.18 -6.80
N PHE A 37 -6.45 -1.22 -5.78
CA PHE A 37 -6.04 -1.55 -4.43
C PHE A 37 -5.37 -2.93 -4.37
N GLN A 38 -5.98 -3.92 -5.02
CA GLN A 38 -5.43 -5.28 -5.11
C GLN A 38 -4.08 -5.31 -5.85
N LEU A 39 -3.91 -4.53 -6.92
CA LEU A 39 -2.66 -4.40 -7.66
C LEU A 39 -1.55 -3.74 -6.85
N LEU A 40 -1.87 -2.70 -6.07
CA LEU A 40 -0.92 -2.05 -5.17
C LEU A 40 -0.42 -3.02 -4.11
N LEU A 41 -1.34 -3.74 -3.46
CA LEU A 41 -1.00 -4.73 -2.45
C LEU A 41 -0.21 -5.89 -3.06
N PHE A 42 -0.64 -6.40 -4.21
CA PHE A 42 0.07 -7.42 -4.97
C PHE A 42 1.50 -6.96 -5.32
N SER A 43 1.68 -5.71 -5.74
CA SER A 43 2.99 -5.16 -6.09
C SER A 43 3.91 -5.01 -4.87
N MET A 44 3.39 -4.53 -3.73
CA MET A 44 4.16 -4.47 -2.48
C MET A 44 4.60 -5.85 -1.99
N LEU A 45 3.80 -6.88 -2.27
CA LEU A 45 4.05 -8.26 -1.84
C LEU A 45 4.95 -9.05 -2.79
N ASN A 46 5.04 -8.68 -4.07
CA ASN A 46 5.77 -9.45 -5.10
C ASN A 46 6.97 -8.72 -5.74
N VAL A 47 7.03 -7.39 -5.70
CA VAL A 47 8.13 -6.62 -6.33
C VAL A 47 9.30 -6.50 -5.34
N LYS A 48 10.51 -6.87 -5.78
CA LYS A 48 11.70 -7.03 -4.93
C LYS A 48 12.58 -5.78 -4.79
N GLN A 49 12.12 -4.57 -5.11
CA GLN A 49 12.96 -3.35 -5.01
C GLN A 49 12.30 -2.22 -4.22
N ASN A 50 13.05 -1.76 -3.20
CA ASN A 50 12.82 -0.70 -2.22
C ASN A 50 11.49 -0.78 -1.46
N SER A 51 11.55 -1.60 -0.42
CA SER A 51 10.52 -1.88 0.57
C SER A 51 10.48 -0.82 1.67
N LEU A 52 9.33 -0.77 2.36
CA LEU A 52 9.18 -0.03 3.61
C LEU A 52 10.23 -0.41 4.68
N ARG A 53 10.85 -1.59 4.60
CA ARG A 53 11.91 -2.08 5.50
C ARG A 53 13.26 -1.43 5.23
N VAL A 54 13.56 -1.21 3.95
CA VAL A 54 14.71 -0.41 3.55
C VAL A 54 14.45 1.04 4.02
N MET A 55 13.20 1.51 3.92
CA MET A 55 12.76 2.80 4.48
C MET A 55 12.80 2.86 6.02
N GLU A 56 12.60 1.74 6.73
CA GLU A 56 12.63 1.64 8.20
C GLU A 56 14.06 1.46 8.75
N GLU A 57 14.93 0.76 8.02
CA GLU A 57 16.36 0.74 8.32
C GLU A 57 16.99 2.11 8.08
N PHE A 58 16.56 2.86 7.05
CA PHE A 58 16.80 4.30 6.96
C PHE A 58 16.21 4.98 8.19
N TYR A 59 14.93 4.80 8.53
CA TYR A 59 14.26 5.44 9.67
C TYR A 59 15.02 5.33 11.01
N HIS A 60 15.61 4.17 11.31
CA HIS A 60 16.35 3.94 12.55
C HIS A 60 17.87 4.18 12.46
N SER A 61 18.43 4.36 11.27
CA SER A 61 19.86 4.64 11.08
C SER A 61 20.27 6.03 11.58
N LEU A 62 21.49 6.16 12.12
CA LEU A 62 22.08 7.45 12.49
C LEU A 62 22.17 8.42 11.29
N ALA A 63 22.40 7.91 10.08
CA ALA A 63 22.45 8.72 8.85
C ALA A 63 21.12 9.38 8.51
N PHE A 64 19.98 8.67 8.62
CA PHE A 64 18.67 9.27 8.40
C PHE A 64 18.24 10.20 9.54
N LYS A 65 18.51 9.81 10.80
CA LYS A 65 18.10 10.58 11.98
C LYS A 65 18.72 11.99 12.05
N SER A 66 19.88 12.25 11.44
CA SER A 66 20.44 13.62 11.33
C SER A 66 19.78 14.48 10.24
N ILE A 67 19.19 13.85 9.22
CA ILE A 67 18.58 14.53 8.07
C ILE A 67 17.10 14.79 8.33
N ALA A 68 16.42 13.85 9.01
CA ALA A 68 15.01 13.95 9.39
C ALA A 68 14.75 14.86 10.60
N ASN A 69 15.77 15.51 11.20
CA ASN A 69 15.70 16.33 12.42
C ASN A 69 14.89 15.69 13.56
N THR A 70 14.78 14.36 13.58
CA THR A 70 13.98 13.57 14.53
C THR A 70 14.90 13.07 15.63
N SER A 71 15.41 14.01 16.43
CA SER A 71 15.99 13.71 17.73
C SER A 71 14.84 13.34 18.68
N PHE A 72 14.73 12.08 19.10
CA PHE A 72 13.80 11.72 20.17
C PHE A 72 14.42 12.07 21.53
N LYS A 73 13.96 13.22 22.05
CA LYS A 73 13.88 13.64 23.45
C LYS A 73 12.40 13.89 23.76
#